data_AF-A0A9E4N6R3-F1
#
_entry.id   AF-A0A9E4N6R3-F1
#
_cell.length_a   1.000
_cell.length_b   1.000
_cell.length_c   1.000
_cell.angle_alpha   90.00
_cell.angle_beta   90.00
_cell.angle_gamma   90.00
#
_symmetry.space_group_name_H-M   'P 1'
#
loop_
_entity.id
_entity.type
_entity.pdbx_description
1 polymer ?
#
loop_
_entity_poly.entity_id
_entity_poly.type
_entity_poly.pdbx_seq_one_letter_code
_entity_poly.pdbx_strand_id
1 'polypeptide(L)'
;LYWFGWQSVPADRLIGEQLLPIAKRGLLSLAIDPVSVEHWLGIVEARVERGINGAGWQKQWVANYGLDMQGLTLAYLERQESGKPVHEWSV
;
A
#
# COMPACT_ATOMS: atom_id res chain seq x y z
N LEU A 1 9.09 -11.57 8.77
CA LEU A 1 9.29 -12.35 7.52
C LEU A 1 10.72 -12.85 7.51
N TYR A 2 11.01 -13.99 6.88
CA TYR A 2 12.40 -14.42 6.69
C TYR A 2 12.91 -13.85 5.36
N TRP A 3 14.03 -13.17 5.39
CA TRP A 3 14.67 -12.58 4.22
C TRP A 3 16.16 -12.92 4.20
N PHE A 4 16.70 -13.13 3.00
CA PHE A 4 18.11 -13.39 2.66
C PHE A 4 18.98 -13.98 3.80
N GLY A 5 19.20 -15.30 3.78
CA GLY A 5 19.96 -15.98 4.85
C GLY A 5 19.15 -16.26 6.12
N TRP A 6 17.83 -16.36 6.00
CA TRP A 6 16.90 -16.73 7.09
C TRP A 6 16.87 -15.75 8.27
N GLN A 7 17.18 -14.48 8.04
CA GLN A 7 17.04 -13.46 9.06
C GLN A 7 15.58 -13.01 9.15
N SER A 8 15.05 -12.94 10.37
CA SER A 8 13.71 -12.40 10.61
C SER A 8 13.77 -10.88 10.55
N VAL A 9 12.99 -10.28 9.64
CA VAL A 9 12.89 -8.83 9.45
C VAL A 9 11.40 -8.42 9.44
N PRO A 10 11.03 -7.30 10.11
CA PRO A 10 9.72 -6.68 9.96
C PRO A 10 9.42 -6.33 8.49
N ALA A 11 8.18 -6.53 8.06
CA ALA A 11 7.80 -6.35 6.65
C ALA A 11 7.92 -4.89 6.20
N ASP A 12 7.56 -3.96 7.07
CA ASP A 12 7.69 -2.52 6.88
C ASP A 12 9.16 -2.11 6.63
N ARG A 13 10.07 -2.54 7.50
CA ARG A 13 11.51 -2.29 7.31
C ARG A 13 12.06 -2.96 6.06
N LEU A 14 11.69 -4.21 5.81
CA LEU A 14 12.14 -4.91 4.61
C LEU A 14 11.70 -4.16 3.34
N ILE A 15 10.44 -3.75 3.27
CA ILE A 15 9.90 -3.06 2.09
C ILE A 15 10.53 -1.67 1.96
N GLY A 16 10.52 -0.87 3.02
CA GLY A 16 11.02 0.51 3.04
C GLY A 16 12.52 0.62 2.81
N GLU A 17 13.32 -0.14 3.55
CA GLU A 17 14.77 0.04 3.58
C GLU A 17 15.49 -0.75 2.47
N GLN A 18 14.88 -1.82 1.94
CA GLN A 18 15.54 -2.69 0.97
C GLN A 18 14.79 -2.79 -0.35
N LEU A 19 13.53 -3.22 -0.35
CA LEU A 19 12.84 -3.58 -1.58
C LEU A 19 12.47 -2.36 -2.42
N LEU A 20 11.98 -1.27 -1.82
CA LEU A 20 11.67 -0.03 -2.53
C LEU A 20 12.91 0.59 -3.19
N PRO A 21 14.07 0.73 -2.50
CA PRO A 21 15.30 1.17 -3.14
C PRO A 21 15.76 0.28 -4.30
N ILE A 22 15.63 -1.06 -4.16
CA ILE A 22 15.96 -2.00 -5.24
C ILE A 22 15.02 -1.80 -6.44
N ALA A 23 13.71 -1.70 -6.20
CA ALA A 23 12.71 -1.47 -7.24
C ALA A 23 12.96 -0.17 -7.99
N LYS A 24 13.22 0.93 -7.27
CA LYS A 24 13.54 2.24 -7.86
C LYS A 24 14.73 2.17 -8.79
N ARG A 25 15.85 1.58 -8.34
CA ARG A 25 17.05 1.41 -9.19
C ARG A 25 16.76 0.55 -10.43
N GLY A 26 16.03 -0.55 -10.26
CA GLY A 26 15.65 -1.44 -11.36
C GLY A 26 14.81 -0.73 -12.42
N LEU A 27 13.75 -0.03 -12.00
CA LEU A 27 12.87 0.69 -12.90
C LEU A 27 13.59 1.81 -13.67
N LEU A 28 14.46 2.58 -12.98
CA LEU A 28 15.26 3.61 -13.63
C LEU A 28 16.27 3.01 -14.63
N SER A 29 16.86 1.86 -14.33
CA SER A 29 17.77 1.17 -15.27
C SER A 29 17.06 0.65 -16.52
N LEU A 30 15.75 0.42 -16.44
CA LEU A 30 14.88 0.04 -17.56
C LEU A 30 14.34 1.26 -18.32
N ALA A 31 14.83 2.47 -18.01
CA ALA A 31 14.39 3.73 -18.60
C ALA A 31 12.88 4.00 -18.45
N ILE A 32 12.26 3.48 -17.39
CA ILE A 32 10.90 3.88 -17.01
C ILE A 32 10.92 5.34 -16.57
N ASP A 33 9.89 6.10 -16.97
CA ASP A 33 9.73 7.51 -16.65
C ASP A 33 9.91 7.78 -15.14
N PRO A 34 10.88 8.64 -14.74
CA PRO A 34 11.16 8.89 -13.33
C PRO A 34 9.95 9.42 -12.55
N VAL A 35 9.09 10.24 -13.18
CA VAL A 35 7.89 10.79 -12.51
C VAL A 35 6.93 9.67 -12.15
N SER A 36 6.72 8.73 -13.07
CA SER A 36 5.91 7.53 -12.82
C SER A 36 6.52 6.63 -11.74
N VAL A 37 7.85 6.46 -11.73
CA VAL A 37 8.55 5.69 -10.69
C VAL A 37 8.33 6.30 -9.30
N GLU A 38 8.58 7.61 -9.15
CA GLU A 38 8.37 8.29 -7.86
C GLU A 38 6.90 8.23 -7.43
N HIS A 39 5.96 8.45 -8.35
CA HIS A 39 4.54 8.44 -8.04
C HIS A 39 4.09 7.07 -7.51
N TRP A 40 4.38 5.99 -8.23
CA TRP A 40 3.87 4.67 -7.85
C TRP A 40 4.62 4.07 -6.65
N LEU A 41 5.94 4.25 -6.56
CA LEU A 41 6.70 3.79 -5.40
C LEU A 41 6.37 4.61 -4.14
N GLY A 42 6.13 5.91 -4.28
CA GLY A 42 5.69 6.77 -3.17
C GLY A 42 4.34 6.34 -2.58
N ILE A 43 3.41 5.86 -3.41
CA ILE A 43 2.14 5.28 -2.91
C ILE A 43 2.39 4.02 -2.08
N VAL A 44 3.34 3.16 -2.49
CA VAL A 44 3.69 1.95 -1.75
C VAL A 44 4.38 2.31 -0.43
N GLU A 45 5.33 3.25 -0.46
CA GLU A 45 6.03 3.77 0.72
C GLU A 45 5.04 4.31 1.76
N ALA A 46 4.14 5.21 1.37
CA ALA A 46 3.15 5.78 2.27
C ALA A 46 2.19 4.73 2.87
N ARG A 47 1.85 3.66 2.14
CA ARG A 47 1.05 2.54 2.69
C ARG A 47 1.82 1.77 3.74
N VAL A 48 3.11 1.55 3.51
CA VAL A 48 4.01 0.85 4.44
C VAL A 48 4.18 1.68 5.71
N GLU A 49 4.50 2.96 5.58
CA GLU A 49 4.71 3.87 6.71
C GLU A 49 3.46 4.01 7.60
N ARG A 50 2.27 4.11 7.00
CA ARG A 50 1.01 4.22 7.74
C ARG A 50 0.45 2.88 8.22
N GLY A 51 0.99 1.76 7.72
CA GLY A 51 0.46 0.43 8.00
C GLY A 51 -0.96 0.19 7.46
N ILE A 52 -1.37 0.91 6.40
CA ILE A 52 -2.72 0.85 5.83
C ILE A 52 -2.70 0.08 4.51
N ASN A 53 -3.63 -0.88 4.37
CA ASN A 53 -3.92 -1.58 3.12
C ASN A 53 -5.43 -1.81 2.97
N GLY A 54 -5.87 -2.29 1.81
CA GLY A 54 -7.30 -2.51 1.52
C GLY A 54 -7.98 -3.45 2.51
N ALA A 55 -7.33 -4.54 2.90
CA ALA A 55 -7.88 -5.47 3.89
C ALA A 55 -7.98 -4.82 5.28
N GLY A 56 -7.01 -3.99 5.67
CA GLY A 56 -7.03 -3.19 6.89
C GLY A 56 -8.21 -2.23 6.91
N TRP A 57 -8.40 -1.48 5.82
CA TRP A 57 -9.52 -0.55 5.64
C TRP A 57 -10.87 -1.28 5.72
N GLN A 58 -11.03 -2.42 5.03
CA GLN A 58 -12.24 -3.24 5.07
C GLN A 58 -12.55 -3.78 6.46
N LYS A 59 -11.54 -4.24 7.21
CA LYS A 59 -11.72 -4.66 8.61
C LYS A 59 -12.16 -3.50 9.49
N GLN A 60 -11.63 -2.30 9.27
CA GLN A 60 -12.00 -1.11 10.02
C GLN A 60 -13.44 -0.68 9.70
N TRP A 61 -13.87 -0.80 8.44
CA TRP A 61 -15.28 -0.64 8.06
C TRP A 61 -16.17 -1.58 8.85
N VAL A 62 -15.86 -2.89 8.86
CA VAL A 62 -16.66 -3.88 9.59
C VAL A 62 -16.69 -3.61 11.09
N ALA A 63 -15.59 -3.10 11.67
CA ALA A 63 -15.55 -2.70 13.07
C ALA A 63 -16.46 -1.50 13.38
N ASN A 64 -16.62 -0.57 12.44
CA ASN A 64 -17.42 0.64 12.62
C ASN A 64 -18.91 0.45 12.27
N TYR A 65 -19.21 -0.37 11.26
CA TYR A 65 -20.54 -0.49 10.64
C TYR A 65 -21.12 -1.91 10.67
N GLY A 66 -20.39 -2.90 11.21
CA GLY A 66 -20.80 -4.29 11.25
C GLY A 66 -20.63 -5.01 9.90
N LEU A 67 -21.29 -6.16 9.74
CA LEU A 67 -21.20 -6.99 8.51
C LEU A 67 -22.03 -6.43 7.32
N ASP A 68 -22.16 -5.10 7.22
CA ASP A 68 -22.77 -4.45 6.07
C ASP A 68 -21.82 -4.49 4.86
N MET A 69 -21.80 -5.63 4.18
CA MET A 69 -20.95 -5.87 3.02
C MET A 69 -21.40 -5.09 1.78
N GLN A 70 -22.70 -4.77 1.69
CA GLN A 70 -23.23 -3.95 0.59
C GLN A 70 -22.75 -2.50 0.75
N GLY A 71 -22.88 -1.94 1.96
CA GLY A 71 -22.32 -0.63 2.29
C GLY A 71 -20.80 -0.58 2.11
N LEU A 72 -20.09 -1.64 2.52
CA LEU A 72 -18.64 -1.76 2.30
C LEU A 72 -18.31 -1.67 0.80
N THR A 73 -18.97 -2.46 -0.04
CA THR A 73 -18.71 -2.46 -1.48
C THR A 73 -19.00 -1.09 -2.11
N LEU A 74 -20.10 -0.43 -1.73
CA LEU A 74 -20.44 0.90 -2.22
C LEU A 74 -19.40 1.95 -1.80
N ALA A 75 -19.01 1.97 -0.52
CA ALA A 75 -18.01 2.91 0.00
C ALA A 75 -16.62 2.68 -0.61
N TYR A 76 -16.28 1.41 -0.89
CA TYR A 76 -15.02 1.05 -1.55
C TYR A 76 -15.02 1.50 -3.02
N LEU A 77 -16.14 1.34 -3.73
CA LEU A 77 -16.29 1.80 -5.11
C LEU A 77 -16.12 3.32 -5.21
N GLU A 78 -16.84 4.09 -4.40
CA GLU A 78 -16.76 5.56 -4.37
C GLU A 78 -15.31 6.04 -4.16
N ARG A 79 -14.59 5.41 -3.22
CA ARG A 79 -13.20 5.78 -2.92
C ARG A 79 -12.25 5.37 -4.04
N GLN A 80 -12.47 4.23 -4.68
CA GLN A 80 -11.68 3.81 -5.83
C GLN A 80 -11.85 4.79 -7.00
N GLU A 81 -13.08 5.25 -7.26
CA GLU A 81 -13.38 6.24 -8.31
C GLU A 81 -12.71 7.59 -8.05
N SER A 82 -12.43 7.94 -6.80
CA SER A 82 -11.68 9.16 -6.46
C SER A 82 -10.22 9.17 -6.95
N GLY A 83 -9.67 8.01 -7.33
CA GLY A 83 -8.27 7.85 -7.72
C GLY A 83 -7.26 7.99 -6.58
N LYS A 84 -7.71 8.30 -5.35
CA LYS A 84 -6.82 8.43 -4.19
C LYS A 84 -6.31 7.06 -3.73
N PRO A 85 -5.08 6.95 -3.25
CA PRO A 85 -4.58 5.72 -2.66
C PRO A 85 -5.26 5.42 -1.32
N VAL A 86 -5.40 4.14 -0.99
CA VAL A 86 -6.12 3.68 0.23
C VAL A 86 -5.64 4.31 1.54
N HIS A 87 -4.36 4.71 1.62
CA HIS A 87 -3.81 5.33 2.82
C HIS A 87 -4.33 6.77 3.07
N GLU A 88 -5.10 7.32 2.13
CA GLU A 88 -5.80 8.60 2.22
C GLU A 88 -7.32 8.46 2.45
N TRP A 89 -7.85 7.24 2.44
CA TRP A 89 -9.29 7.03 2.57
C TRP A 89 -9.72 7.14 4.03
N SER A 90 -10.79 7.89 4.29
CA SER A 90 -11.51 7.79 5.56
C SER A 90 -12.26 6.47 5.64
N VAL A 91 -12.45 5.97 6.86
CA VAL A 91 -13.41 4.90 7.13
C VAL A 91 -14.72 5.53 7.55
#